data_AF-A0A497I3D0-F1
#
_entry.id   AF-A0A497I3D0-F1
#
_cell.length_a   1.000
_cell.length_b   1.000
_cell.length_c   1.000
_cell.angle_alpha   90.00
_cell.angle_beta   90.00
_cell.angle_gamma   90.00
#
_symmetry.space_group_name_H-M   'P 1'
#
loop_
_entity.id
_entity.type
_entity.pdbx_description
1 polymer ?
#
loop_
_entity_poly.entity_id
_entity_poly.type
_entity_poly.pdbx_seq_one_letter_code
_entity_poly.pdbx_strand_id
1 'polypeptide(L)'
;MTSVNTVYRDLRKTIPVLTFARKREVKDYLKLYNIDLATGEYRCKICGEIIREENDVGILINDGNSISLVCSKKSCMERANFLKIYETL
;
A
#
# COMPACT_ATOMS: atom_id res chain seq x y z
N MET A 1 -28.59 -3.40 -18.48
CA MET A 1 -28.41 -3.44 -17.01
C MET A 1 -27.37 -4.50 -16.70
N THR A 2 -26.14 -4.07 -16.41
CA THR A 2 -25.05 -4.99 -16.04
C THR A 2 -25.30 -5.45 -14.61
N SER A 3 -25.51 -6.75 -14.40
CA SER A 3 -25.77 -7.26 -13.05
C SER A 3 -24.56 -7.00 -12.16
N VAL A 4 -24.78 -6.67 -10.88
CA VAL A 4 -23.70 -6.46 -9.88
C VAL A 4 -22.73 -7.66 -9.86
N ASN A 5 -23.25 -8.87 -10.13
CA ASN A 5 -22.47 -10.11 -10.25
C ASN A 5 -21.50 -10.15 -11.44
N THR A 6 -21.73 -9.34 -12.48
CA THR A 6 -20.83 -9.25 -13.65
C THR A 6 -19.65 -8.32 -13.34
N VAL A 7 -19.90 -7.22 -12.62
CA VAL A 7 -18.85 -6.27 -12.18
C VAL A 7 -17.85 -6.93 -11.23
N TYR A 8 -18.33 -7.71 -10.24
CA TYR A 8 -17.48 -8.50 -9.35
C TYR A 8 -16.64 -9.56 -10.07
N ARG A 9 -17.16 -10.12 -11.17
CA ARG A 9 -16.46 -11.12 -11.99
C ARG A 9 -15.32 -10.49 -12.81
N ASP A 10 -15.48 -9.25 -13.23
CA ASP A 10 -14.47 -8.52 -13.98
C ASP A 10 -13.40 -7.91 -13.07
N LEU A 11 -13.75 -7.49 -11.85
CA LEU A 11 -12.77 -7.08 -10.82
C LEU A 11 -11.81 -8.22 -10.42
N ARG A 12 -12.27 -9.48 -10.42
CA ARG A 12 -11.41 -10.66 -10.22
C ARG A 12 -10.35 -10.87 -11.32
N LYS A 13 -10.47 -10.19 -12.46
CA LYS A 13 -9.52 -10.30 -13.59
C LYS A 13 -8.41 -9.25 -13.52
N THR A 14 -8.54 -8.21 -12.70
CA THR A 14 -7.46 -7.26 -12.44
C THR A 14 -6.57 -7.82 -11.35
N ILE A 15 -5.67 -8.72 -11.74
CA ILE A 15 -4.62 -9.21 -10.84
C ILE A 15 -3.70 -8.02 -10.54
N PRO A 16 -3.63 -7.49 -9.30
CA PRO A 16 -2.62 -6.51 -8.98
C PRO A 16 -1.27 -7.20 -9.03
N VAL A 17 -0.34 -6.56 -9.73
CA VAL A 17 1.06 -6.99 -9.72
C VAL A 17 1.63 -6.62 -8.37
N LEU A 18 1.77 -7.62 -7.50
CA LEU A 18 2.38 -7.46 -6.19
C LEU A 18 3.88 -7.62 -6.30
N THR A 19 4.61 -6.52 -6.10
CA THR A 19 6.07 -6.56 -6.02
C THR A 19 6.50 -6.45 -4.56
N PHE A 20 7.08 -7.52 -4.04
CA PHE A 20 7.63 -7.54 -2.69
C PHE A 20 9.07 -7.03 -2.73
N ALA A 21 9.30 -5.88 -2.13
CA ALA A 21 10.62 -5.31 -1.95
C ALA A 21 11.23 -5.78 -0.64
N ARG A 22 12.53 -6.10 -0.64
CA ARG A 22 13.31 -6.22 0.60
C ARG A 22 13.42 -4.82 1.23
N LYS A 23 13.65 -4.76 2.55
CA LYS A 23 13.82 -3.49 3.27
C LYS A 23 14.87 -2.56 2.63
N ARG A 24 15.95 -3.14 2.10
CA ARG A 24 17.02 -2.41 1.38
C ARG A 24 16.58 -1.78 0.05
N GLU A 25 15.53 -2.32 -0.56
CA GLU A 25 14.98 -1.89 -1.87
C GLU A 25 13.88 -0.82 -1.69
N VAL A 26 13.37 -0.61 -0.47
CA VAL A 26 12.35 0.42 -0.18
C VAL A 26 12.80 1.80 -0.65
N LYS A 27 14.09 2.14 -0.45
CA LYS A 27 14.69 3.37 -0.92
C LYS A 27 14.54 3.59 -2.42
N ASP A 28 14.71 2.53 -3.20
CA ASP A 28 14.63 2.59 -4.66
C ASP A 28 13.19 2.86 -5.10
N TYR A 29 12.20 2.29 -4.42
CA TYR A 29 10.79 2.59 -4.67
C TYR A 29 10.39 4.00 -4.25
N LEU A 30 10.88 4.48 -3.09
CA LEU A 30 10.63 5.87 -2.67
C LEU A 30 11.18 6.85 -3.70
N LYS A 31 12.38 6.61 -4.23
CA LYS A 31 12.96 7.40 -5.33
C LYS A 31 12.17 7.28 -6.63
N LEU A 32 11.82 6.07 -7.05
CA LEU A 32 11.07 5.81 -8.27
C LEU A 32 9.76 6.62 -8.32
N TYR A 33 9.14 6.78 -7.15
CA TYR A 33 7.88 7.49 -6.99
C TYR A 33 8.03 8.93 -6.50
N ASN A 34 9.27 9.46 -6.41
CA ASN A 34 9.57 10.80 -5.93
C ASN A 34 8.94 11.14 -4.56
N ILE A 35 8.98 10.18 -3.64
CA ILE A 35 8.45 10.28 -2.28
C ILE A 35 9.55 10.79 -1.36
N ASP A 36 9.35 11.98 -0.80
CA ASP A 36 10.20 12.54 0.26
C ASP A 36 9.50 12.45 1.62
N LEU A 37 9.95 11.51 2.45
CA LEU A 37 9.41 11.29 3.80
C LEU A 37 9.78 12.43 4.78
N ALA A 38 10.81 13.23 4.48
CA ALA A 38 11.25 14.32 5.35
C ALA A 38 10.25 15.48 5.38
N THR A 39 9.41 15.61 4.35
CA THR A 39 8.31 16.60 4.28
C THR A 39 7.29 16.43 5.41
N GLY A 40 7.17 15.21 5.97
CA GLY A 40 6.16 14.88 6.98
C GLY A 40 4.74 14.74 6.44
N GLU A 41 4.57 14.74 5.11
CA GLU A 41 3.27 14.62 4.45
C GLU A 41 2.74 13.18 4.45
N TYR A 42 3.63 12.20 4.55
CA TYR A 42 3.26 10.79 4.45
C TYR A 42 2.89 10.21 5.80
N ARG A 43 1.65 9.70 5.90
CA ARG A 43 1.11 9.07 7.10
C ARG A 43 0.77 7.61 6.84
N CYS A 44 0.98 6.78 7.85
CA CYS A 44 0.55 5.39 7.82
C CYS A 44 -0.97 5.32 7.63
N LYS A 45 -1.43 4.61 6.60
CA LYS A 45 -2.86 4.45 6.29
C LYS A 45 -3.66 3.76 7.42
N ILE A 46 -2.98 3.03 8.31
CA ILE A 46 -3.60 2.25 9.37
C ILE A 46 -3.65 2.97 10.73
N CYS A 47 -2.57 3.63 11.15
CA CYS A 47 -2.50 4.32 12.45
C CYS A 47 -2.47 5.86 12.35
N GLY A 48 -2.29 6.45 11.16
CA GLY A 48 -2.27 7.90 10.95
C GLY A 48 -0.97 8.61 11.38
N GLU A 49 -0.02 7.90 11.98
CA GLU A 49 1.28 8.45 12.35
C GLU A 49 2.10 8.83 11.11
N ILE A 50 2.89 9.89 11.24
CA ILE A 50 3.79 10.36 10.19
C ILE A 50 4.95 9.37 10.05
N ILE A 51 5.23 8.97 8.81
CA ILE A 51 6.38 8.14 8.46
C ILE A 51 7.49 9.07 7.99
N ARG A 52 8.58 9.13 8.76
CA ARG A 52 9.70 10.05 8.49
C ARG A 52 10.92 9.35 7.90
N GLU A 53 11.06 8.06 8.16
CA GLU A 53 12.24 7.30 7.76
C GLU A 53 11.89 6.15 6.83
N GLU A 54 12.80 5.82 5.91
CA GLU A 54 12.67 4.68 5.01
C GLU A 54 12.47 3.36 5.80
N ASN A 55 13.12 3.26 6.97
CA ASN A 55 13.04 2.10 7.85
C ASN A 55 11.68 1.90 8.52
N ASP A 56 10.88 2.96 8.59
CA ASP A 56 9.54 2.95 9.15
C ASP A 56 8.50 2.47 8.14
N VAL A 57 8.84 2.39 6.84
CA VAL A 57 7.94 1.88 5.81
C VAL A 57 7.88 0.36 5.88
N GLY A 58 6.67 -0.16 6.05
CA GLY A 58 6.36 -1.59 5.99
C GLY A 58 5.77 -2.02 4.64
N ILE A 59 4.84 -1.22 4.09
CA ILE A 59 4.20 -1.45 2.79
C ILE A 59 4.10 -0.13 2.04
N LEU A 60 4.42 -0.17 0.75
CA LEU A 60 4.11 0.89 -0.21
C LEU A 60 3.09 0.34 -1.20
N ILE A 61 1.96 1.03 -1.34
CA ILE A 61 0.87 0.66 -2.23
C ILE A 61 0.75 1.75 -3.29
N ASN A 62 0.87 1.38 -4.56
CA ASN A 62 0.54 2.23 -5.69
C ASN A 62 -0.68 1.64 -6.40
N ASP A 63 -1.79 2.40 -6.42
CA ASP A 63 -3.03 1.99 -7.09
C ASP A 63 -3.17 2.54 -8.52
N GLY A 64 -2.11 3.18 -9.03
CA GLY A 64 -2.07 3.84 -10.34
C GLY A 64 -2.40 5.34 -10.28
N ASN A 65 -3.15 5.79 -9.28
CA ASN A 65 -3.53 7.19 -9.10
C ASN A 65 -2.87 7.84 -7.88
N SER A 66 -2.61 7.04 -6.85
CA SER A 66 -2.14 7.51 -5.55
C SER A 66 -1.16 6.52 -4.94
N ILE A 67 -0.34 7.05 -4.02
CA ILE A 67 0.59 6.24 -3.24
C ILE A 67 0.20 6.31 -1.77
N SER A 68 0.01 5.13 -1.18
CA SER A 68 -0.29 4.95 0.22
C SER A 68 0.84 4.19 0.90
N LEU A 69 1.20 4.61 2.11
CA LEU A 69 2.22 3.95 2.93
C LEU A 69 1.58 3.33 4.18
N VAL A 70 2.12 2.19 4.61
CA VAL A 70 1.83 1.57 5.91
C VAL A 70 3.14 1.45 6.66
N CYS A 71 3.15 1.82 7.94
CA CYS A 71 4.36 1.72 8.75
C CYS A 71 4.67 0.27 9.16
N SER A 72 5.92 0.01 9.48
CA SER A 72 6.46 -1.32 9.83
C SER A 72 6.06 -1.80 11.23
N LYS A 73 5.26 -1.02 11.98
CA LYS A 73 4.72 -1.44 13.29
C LYS A 73 3.95 -2.75 13.13
N LYS A 74 4.27 -3.73 13.98
CA LYS A 74 3.63 -5.06 13.98
C LYS A 74 2.10 -4.98 13.93
N SER A 75 1.50 -4.12 14.74
CA SER A 75 0.04 -3.90 14.77
C SER A 75 -0.54 -3.34 13.46
N CYS A 76 0.23 -2.54 12.71
CA CYS A 76 -0.18 -2.02 11.41
C CYS A 76 0.00 -3.08 10.32
N MET A 77 1.09 -3.83 10.35
CA MET A 77 1.37 -4.92 9.41
C MET A 77 0.36 -6.08 9.55
N GLU A 78 -0.03 -6.44 10.76
CA GLU A 78 -1.06 -7.45 11.02
C GLU A 78 -2.46 -7.01 10.55
N ARG A 79 -2.76 -5.71 10.62
CA ARG A 79 -4.02 -5.13 10.12
C ARG A 79 -4.00 -4.95 8.61
N ALA A 80 -2.83 -4.69 8.03
CA ALA A 80 -2.62 -4.59 6.59
C ALA A 80 -2.51 -5.97 5.90
N ASN A 81 -2.77 -7.06 6.64
CA ASN A 81 -2.74 -8.42 6.12
C ASN A 81 -3.63 -8.53 4.86
N PHE A 82 -2.96 -8.73 3.73
CA PHE A 82 -3.43 -8.47 2.36
C PHE A 82 -4.77 -9.14 2.00
N LEU A 83 -5.17 -10.21 2.68
CA LEU A 83 -6.43 -10.92 2.43
C LEU A 83 -7.67 -10.16 2.92
N LYS A 84 -7.57 -9.36 3.99
CA LYS A 84 -8.70 -8.52 4.47
C LYS A 84 -8.97 -7.31 3.56
N ILE A 85 -7.95 -6.86 2.83
CA ILE A 85 -8.06 -5.77 1.84
C ILE A 85 -8.89 -6.23 0.63
N TYR A 86 -8.87 -7.53 0.30
CA TYR A 86 -9.69 -8.11 -0.76
C TYR A 86 -11.12 -8.47 -0.33
N GLU A 87 -11.34 -8.90 0.91
CA GLU A 87 -12.67 -9.28 1.40
C GLU A 87 -13.64 -8.08 1.56
N THR A 88 -13.13 -6.86 1.48
CA THR A 88 -13.91 -5.61 1.57
C THR A 88 -14.01 -4.83 0.25
N LEU A 89 -13.47 -5.39 -0.86
CA LEU A 89 -13.64 -4.90 -2.23
C LEU A 89 -14.71 -5.70 -2.97
#